data_AF-A0A932XDS8-F1
#
_entry.id   AF-A0A932XDS8-F1
#
_cell.length_a   1.000
_cell.length_b   1.000
_cell.length_c   1.000
_cell.angle_alpha   90.00
_cell.angle_beta   90.00
_cell.angle_gamma   90.00
#
_symmetry.space_group_name_H-M   'P 1'
#
loop_
_entity.id
_entity.type
_entity.pdbx_description
1 polymer ?
#
loop_
_entity_poly.entity_id
_entity_poly.type
_entity_poly.pdbx_seq_one_letter_code
_entity_poly.pdbx_strand_id
1 'polypeptide(L)'
;METSLLSLLGTRCQFSHHGWAQVLTLARLYGWKPVRLPEHYLKNDGTWVGPFESRSIGAALMRALPDLPDHDFPATSPQSLNLVEYFAGARKQHLLDFVDICFDGDFCIT
;
A
#
# COMPACT_ATOMS: atom_id res chain seq x y z
N MET A 1 24.46 16.58 -15.22
CA MET A 1 24.11 15.51 -14.27
C MET A 1 23.29 16.17 -13.17
N GLU A 2 22.04 16.50 -13.49
CA GLU A 2 21.12 17.17 -12.58
C GLU A 2 20.48 16.10 -11.69
N THR A 3 21.03 15.93 -10.49
CA THR A 3 20.31 15.27 -9.40
C THR A 3 19.12 16.16 -9.06
N SER A 4 17.98 15.82 -9.66
CA SER A 4 16.71 16.50 -9.50
C SER A 4 16.40 16.64 -8.01
N LEU A 5 16.22 17.87 -7.51
CA LEU A 5 15.81 18.14 -6.12
C LEU A 5 14.52 17.39 -5.71
N LEU A 6 13.77 16.86 -6.68
CA LEU A 6 12.64 15.98 -6.50
C LEU A 6 13.02 14.60 -5.90
N SER A 7 14.24 14.10 -6.11
CA SER A 7 14.70 12.84 -5.51
C SER A 7 15.06 12.97 -4.02
N LEU A 8 15.11 14.19 -3.47
CA LEU A 8 15.39 14.45 -2.05
C LEU A 8 14.13 14.53 -1.19
N LEU A 9 12.94 14.59 -1.79
CA LEU A 9 11.67 14.67 -1.05
C LEU A 9 10.95 13.33 -0.87
N GLY A 10 11.44 12.27 -1.53
CA GLY A 10 10.84 10.93 -1.58
C GLY A 10 9.41 10.92 -2.13
N THR A 11 8.96 9.76 -2.60
CA THR A 11 7.59 9.63 -3.10
C THR A 11 6.62 9.77 -1.92
N ARG A 12 5.62 10.64 -2.03
CA ARG A 12 4.57 10.79 -0.99
C ARG A 12 3.33 10.04 -1.42
N CYS A 13 2.88 9.13 -0.58
CA CYS A 13 1.66 8.36 -0.81
C CYS A 13 0.58 8.84 0.16
N GLN A 14 -0.51 9.36 -0.42
CA GLN A 14 -1.66 9.80 0.37
C GLN A 14 -2.56 8.62 0.68
N PHE A 15 -2.67 8.27 1.96
CA PHE A 15 -3.59 7.24 2.41
C PHE A 15 -4.43 7.76 3.57
N SER A 16 -5.73 7.43 3.57
CA SER A 16 -6.47 7.49 4.82
C SER A 16 -5.90 6.46 5.80
N HIS A 17 -5.97 6.73 7.10
CA HIS A 17 -5.53 5.77 8.12
C HIS A 17 -6.17 4.39 7.92
N HIS A 18 -7.46 4.36 7.56
CA HIS A 18 -8.15 3.13 7.22
C HIS A 18 -7.58 2.46 5.97
N GLY A 19 -7.37 3.21 4.88
CA GLY A 19 -6.84 2.67 3.64
C GLY A 19 -5.44 2.08 3.81
N TRP A 20 -4.57 2.79 4.54
CA TRP A 20 -3.24 2.29 4.86
C TRP A 20 -3.28 1.01 5.69
N ALA A 21 -4.15 0.96 6.71
CA ALA A 21 -4.35 -0.24 7.52
C ALA A 21 -4.81 -1.45 6.67
N GLN A 22 -5.68 -1.24 5.68
CA GLN A 22 -6.11 -2.30 4.76
C GLN A 22 -4.95 -2.79 3.89
N VAL A 23 -4.10 -1.89 3.37
CA VAL A 23 -2.91 -2.26 2.57
C VAL A 23 -1.96 -3.13 3.39
N LEU A 24 -1.63 -2.71 4.61
CA LEU A 24 -0.75 -3.47 5.49
C LEU A 24 -1.35 -4.82 5.86
N THR A 25 -2.66 -4.88 6.11
CA THR A 25 -3.35 -6.13 6.43
C THR A 25 -3.31 -7.09 5.26
N LEU A 26 -3.59 -6.61 4.04
CA LEU A 26 -3.46 -7.40 2.82
C LEU A 26 -2.03 -7.91 2.64
N ALA A 27 -1.03 -7.04 2.71
CA ALA A 27 0.37 -7.43 2.57
C ALA A 27 0.76 -8.54 3.57
N ARG A 28 0.30 -8.45 4.83
CA ARG A 28 0.54 -9.47 5.85
C ARG A 28 -0.09 -10.81 5.51
N LEU A 29 -1.32 -10.83 4.99
CA LEU A 29 -1.97 -12.07 4.54
C LEU A 29 -1.16 -12.76 3.44
N TYR A 30 -0.49 -11.99 2.59
CA TYR A 30 0.36 -12.49 1.51
C TYR A 30 1.85 -12.55 1.87
N GLY A 31 2.15 -12.67 3.16
CA GLY A 31 3.47 -13.05 3.67
C GLY A 31 4.44 -11.89 3.93
N TRP A 32 4.00 -10.63 3.84
CA TRP A 32 4.82 -9.53 4.36
C TRP A 32 4.94 -9.64 5.88
N LYS A 33 6.16 -9.46 6.39
CA LYS A 33 6.46 -9.43 7.82
C LYS A 33 7.00 -8.04 8.15
N PRO A 34 6.32 -7.29 9.02
CA PRO A 34 6.77 -5.95 9.37
C PRO A 34 8.09 -6.05 10.14
N VAL A 35 9.04 -5.18 9.81
CA VAL A 35 10.33 -5.07 10.52
C VAL A 35 10.14 -4.37 11.86
N ARG A 36 9.11 -3.51 11.94
CA ARG A 36 8.72 -2.73 13.12
C ARG A 36 7.39 -3.22 13.68
N LEU A 37 6.99 -2.72 14.84
CA LEU A 37 5.66 -3.00 15.37
C LEU A 37 4.58 -2.37 14.48
N PRO A 38 3.40 -3.00 14.31
CA PRO A 38 2.33 -2.49 13.44
C PRO A 38 1.92 -1.04 13.75
N GLU A 39 1.92 -0.67 15.02
CA GLU A 39 1.66 0.69 15.53
C GLU A 39 2.59 1.76 14.94
N HIS A 40 3.81 1.41 14.51
CA HIS A 40 4.72 2.37 13.89
C HIS A 40 4.29 2.74 12.46
N TYR A 41 3.56 1.87 11.76
CA TYR A 41 3.08 2.19 10.42
C TYR A 41 1.74 2.91 10.43
N LEU A 42 0.95 2.71 11.50
CA LEU A 42 -0.39 3.30 11.62
C LEU A 42 -0.36 4.74 12.16
N LYS A 43 0.80 5.23 12.61
CA LYS A 43 0.95 6.65 12.92
C LYS A 43 0.97 7.43 11.60
N ASN A 44 -0.13 8.11 11.31
CA ASN A 44 -0.25 8.99 10.15
C ASN A 44 0.48 10.31 10.38
N ASP A 45 1.77 10.24 10.72
CA ASP A 45 2.61 11.36 11.14
C ASP A 45 3.79 11.60 10.19
N GLY A 46 3.68 11.15 8.93
CA GLY A 46 4.78 11.22 7.97
C GLY A 46 5.75 10.04 8.08
N THR A 47 5.25 8.85 8.44
CA THR A 47 6.08 7.66 8.60
C THR A 47 6.79 7.32 7.29
N TRP A 48 8.13 7.30 7.35
CA TRP A 48 8.98 6.89 6.25
C TRP A 48 9.12 5.38 6.18
N VAL A 49 8.94 4.83 4.98
CA VAL A 49 9.16 3.42 4.65
C VAL A 49 10.40 3.35 3.76
N GLY A 50 11.48 2.79 4.31
CA GLY A 50 12.75 2.67 3.59
C GLY A 50 12.67 1.69 2.41
N PRO A 51 13.65 1.72 1.48
CA PRO A 51 13.54 1.03 0.19
C PRO A 51 13.45 -0.51 0.31
N PHE A 52 14.13 -1.10 1.30
CA PHE A 52 14.05 -2.55 1.55
C PHE A 52 12.66 -2.96 2.03
N GLU A 53 12.06 -2.16 2.90
CA GLU A 53 10.75 -2.42 3.46
C GLU A 53 9.65 -2.17 2.44
N SER A 54 9.77 -1.08 1.69
CA SER A 54 8.94 -0.70 0.55
C SER A 54 8.84 -1.86 -0.46
N ARG A 55 9.98 -2.38 -0.92
CA ARG A 55 10.01 -3.55 -1.82
C ARG A 55 9.41 -4.81 -1.19
N SER A 56 9.58 -5.00 0.11
CA SER A 56 8.98 -6.15 0.81
C SER A 56 7.45 -6.07 0.85
N ILE A 57 6.90 -4.86 1.05
CA ILE A 57 5.45 -4.60 0.95
C ILE A 57 4.98 -4.84 -0.49
N GLY A 58 5.63 -4.21 -1.47
CA GLY A 58 5.29 -4.36 -2.89
C GLY A 58 5.30 -5.82 -3.36
N ALA A 59 6.30 -6.61 -2.96
CA ALA A 59 6.38 -8.03 -3.28
C ALA A 59 5.22 -8.85 -2.70
N ALA A 60 4.73 -8.52 -1.51
CA ALA A 60 3.57 -9.19 -0.94
C ALA A 60 2.26 -8.76 -1.62
N LEU A 61 2.11 -7.48 -1.94
CA LEU A 61 0.96 -6.97 -2.68
C LEU A 61 0.89 -7.57 -4.09
N MET A 62 2.03 -7.73 -4.78
CA MET A 62 2.06 -8.45 -6.06
C MET A 62 1.54 -9.87 -5.98
N ARG A 63 1.80 -10.57 -4.86
CA ARG A 63 1.23 -11.91 -4.63
C ARG A 63 -0.27 -11.87 -4.37
N ALA A 64 -0.80 -10.76 -3.87
CA ALA A 64 -2.22 -10.58 -3.59
C ALA A 64 -3.05 -10.24 -4.83
N LEU A 65 -2.48 -9.48 -5.77
CA LEU A 65 -3.20 -8.94 -6.93
C LEU A 65 -3.97 -9.98 -7.77
N PRO A 66 -3.46 -11.20 -8.04
CA PRO A 66 -4.21 -12.22 -8.80
C PRO A 66 -5.52 -12.65 -8.13
N ASP A 67 -5.60 -12.55 -6.80
CA ASP A 67 -6.75 -13.00 -6.01
C ASP A 67 -7.80 -11.88 -5.83
N LEU A 68 -7.51 -10.66 -6.31
CA LEU A 68 -8.41 -9.51 -6.23
C LEU A 68 -9.26 -9.41 -7.51
N PRO A 69 -10.58 -9.18 -7.39
CA PRO A 69 -11.46 -9.05 -8.55
C PRO A 69 -11.28 -7.70 -9.25
N ASP A 70 -11.37 -7.72 -10.59
CA ASP A 70 -11.27 -6.53 -11.43
C ASP A 70 -12.58 -5.71 -11.52
N HIS A 71 -13.68 -6.22 -10.98
CA HIS A 71 -14.99 -5.56 -11.00
C HIS A 71 -15.35 -5.03 -9.62
N ASP A 72 -16.05 -3.90 -9.57
CA ASP A 72 -16.60 -3.38 -8.32
C ASP A 72 -17.76 -4.24 -7.83
N PHE A 73 -17.89 -4.35 -6.50
CA PHE A 73 -19.07 -4.92 -5.87
C PHE A 73 -20.18 -3.86 -5.74
N PRO A 74 -21.47 -4.25 -5.82
CA PRO A 74 -22.57 -3.32 -5.62
C PRO A 74 -22.48 -2.66 -4.24
N ALA A 75 -22.79 -1.35 -4.17
CA ALA A 75 -22.65 -0.50 -2.98
C ALA A 75 -23.61 -0.85 -1.82
N THR A 76 -24.20 -2.05 -1.80
CA THR A 76 -25.13 -2.49 -0.76
C THR A 76 -24.44 -2.94 0.52
N SER A 77 -23.11 -3.09 0.52
CA SER A 77 -22.33 -3.40 1.72
C SER A 77 -21.60 -2.14 2.21
N PRO A 78 -22.19 -1.35 3.13
CA PRO A 78 -21.62 -0.07 3.58
C PRO A 78 -20.30 -0.21 4.36
N GLN A 79 -19.81 -1.44 4.56
CA GLN A 79 -18.66 -1.78 5.38
C GLN A 79 -18.05 -3.08 4.89
N SER A 80 -17.52 -3.16 3.68
CA SER A 80 -16.78 -4.35 3.26
C SER A 80 -15.54 -4.54 4.15
N LEU A 81 -15.73 -5.25 5.27
CA LEU A 81 -14.70 -5.75 6.17
C LEU A 81 -13.83 -6.82 5.47
N ASN A 82 -14.30 -7.30 4.33
CA ASN A 82 -13.60 -8.20 3.44
C ASN A 82 -12.59 -7.43 2.58
N LEU A 83 -11.31 -7.73 2.75
CA LEU A 83 -10.21 -7.15 1.98
C LEU A 83 -10.35 -7.36 0.46
N VAL A 84 -10.90 -8.50 0.04
CA VAL A 84 -11.10 -8.82 -1.38
C VAL A 84 -12.11 -7.86 -2.00
N GLU A 85 -13.21 -7.60 -1.30
CA GLU A 85 -14.20 -6.61 -1.72
C GLU A 85 -13.67 -5.18 -1.60
N TYR A 86 -12.87 -4.90 -0.55
CA TYR A 86 -12.30 -3.58 -0.34
C TYR A 86 -11.36 -3.17 -1.47
N PHE A 87 -10.52 -4.09 -1.97
CA PHE A 87 -9.56 -3.82 -3.04
C PHE A 87 -10.06 -4.17 -4.44
N ALA A 88 -11.35 -4.45 -4.59
CA ALA A 88 -11.95 -4.74 -5.88
C ALA A 88 -11.95 -3.52 -6.83
N GLY A 89 -12.08 -3.79 -8.12
CA GLY A 89 -12.34 -2.78 -9.15
C GLY A 89 -11.31 -1.65 -9.16
N ALA A 90 -11.76 -0.40 -9.07
CA ALA A 90 -10.87 0.77 -9.18
C ALA A 90 -9.74 0.79 -8.13
N ARG A 91 -9.99 0.21 -6.94
CA ARG A 91 -8.97 0.16 -5.88
C ARG A 91 -7.89 -0.87 -6.15
N LYS A 92 -8.16 -1.91 -6.96
CA LYS A 92 -7.14 -2.84 -7.45
C LYS A 92 -6.15 -2.09 -8.34
N GLN A 93 -6.64 -1.19 -9.20
CA GLN A 93 -5.78 -0.38 -10.05
C GLN A 93 -4.90 0.57 -9.23
N HIS A 94 -5.46 1.23 -8.22
CA HIS A 94 -4.63 2.06 -7.32
C HIS A 94 -3.58 1.22 -6.55
N LEU A 95 -3.89 -0.04 -6.25
CA LEU A 95 -2.94 -0.95 -5.62
C LEU A 95 -1.81 -1.37 -6.58
N LEU A 96 -2.10 -1.54 -7.87
CA LEU A 96 -1.09 -1.74 -8.92
C LEU A 96 -0.13 -0.54 -8.99
N ASP A 97 -0.67 0.67 -9.09
CA ASP A 97 0.14 1.89 -9.15
C ASP A 97 1.01 2.06 -7.88
N PHE A 98 0.46 1.70 -6.72
CA PHE A 98 1.20 1.70 -5.46
C PHE A 98 2.30 0.63 -5.41
N VAL A 99 2.10 -0.53 -6.04
CA VAL A 99 3.13 -1.55 -6.17
C VAL A 99 4.33 -1.01 -6.96
N ASP A 100 4.11 -0.26 -8.04
CA ASP A 100 5.21 0.35 -8.80
C ASP A 100 6.02 1.32 -7.93
N ILE A 101 5.34 2.16 -7.14
CA ILE A 101 5.99 3.05 -6.15
C ILE A 101 6.83 2.23 -5.15
N CYS A 102 6.36 1.07 -4.72
CA CYS A 102 7.09 0.20 -3.80
C CYS A 102 8.42 -0.31 -4.38
N PHE A 103 8.53 -0.42 -5.71
CA PHE A 103 9.74 -0.86 -6.40
C PHE A 103 10.71 0.28 -6.74
N ASP A 104 10.19 1.49 -6.90
CA ASP A 104 10.97 2.68 -7.23
C ASP A 104 11.88 3.15 -6.09
N GLY A 105 11.48 2.95 -4.83
CA GLY A 105 12.32 3.34 -3.71
C GLY A 105 11.60 3.43 -2.38
N ASP A 106 12.03 4.39 -1.57
CA ASP A 106 11.37 4.76 -0.33
C ASP A 106 10.20 5.73 -0.55
N PHE A 107 9.26 5.70 0.40
CA PHE A 107 8.11 6.59 0.37
C PHE A 107 7.73 7.07 1.77
N CYS A 108 7.01 8.18 1.80
CA CYS A 108 6.40 8.76 2.99
C CYS A 108 4.89 8.59 2.93
N ILE A 109 4.29 8.10 4.01
CA ILE A 109 2.83 8.05 4.17
C ILE A 109 2.34 9.39 4.75
N THR A 110 1.38 10.03 4.07
CA THR A 110 0.82 11.34 4.47
C THR A 110 -0.70 11.36 4.44
#